data_AF-A0AA39ZXG5-F1
#
_entry.id   AF-A0AA39ZXG5-F1
#
_cell.length_a   1.000
_cell.length_b   1.000
_cell.length_c   1.000
_cell.angle_alpha   90.00
_cell.angle_beta   90.00
_cell.angle_gamma   90.00
#
_symmetry.space_group_name_H-M   'P 1'
#
loop_
_entity.id
_entity.type
_entity.pdbx_description
1 polymer ?
#
loop_
_entity_poly.entity_id
_entity_poly.type
_entity_poly.pdbx_seq_one_letter_code
_entity_poly.pdbx_strand_id
1 'polypeptide(L)' 'FATHGDSGSVVWDKEGRVVGLLFTGQAPQGSAASTLAYVTPIHDVLEDIMKFSQGAIKEIRLAPPPGN' A
#
# COMPACT_ATOMS: atom_id res chain seq x y z
N PHE A 1 -10.67 8.63 2.02
CA PHE A 1 -9.68 7.57 1.79
C PHE A 1 -9.43 6.84 3.10
N ALA A 2 -9.07 5.57 3.04
CA ALA A 2 -9.00 4.66 4.20
C ALA A 2 -10.37 4.36 4.83
N THR A 3 -11.39 4.23 3.99
CA THR A 3 -12.72 3.72 4.35
C THR A 3 -12.85 2.22 4.03
N HIS A 4 -13.98 1.62 4.42
CA HIS A 4 -14.25 0.22 4.11
C HIS A 4 -14.18 -0.03 2.59
N GLY A 5 -13.41 -1.02 2.18
CA GLY A 5 -13.15 -1.33 0.76
C GLY A 5 -11.84 -0.74 0.21
N ASP A 6 -11.20 0.21 0.91
CA ASP A 6 -9.92 0.78 0.45
C ASP A 6 -8.70 -0.10 0.80
N SER A 7 -8.85 -1.10 1.67
CA SER A 7 -7.76 -2.02 2.04
C SER A 7 -7.16 -2.71 0.80
N GLY A 8 -5.83 -2.74 0.72
CA GLY A 8 -5.10 -3.23 -0.45
C GLY A 8 -4.89 -2.17 -1.54
N SER A 9 -5.42 -0.95 -1.39
CA SER A 9 -5.13 0.14 -2.32
C SER A 9 -3.64 0.48 -2.35
N VAL A 10 -3.15 0.80 -3.56
CA VAL A 10 -1.76 1.24 -3.78
C VAL A 10 -1.61 2.71 -3.40
N VAL A 11 -0.59 3.01 -2.61
CA VAL A 11 -0.20 4.39 -2.26
C VAL A 11 0.94 4.82 -3.17
N TRP A 12 0.77 6.00 -3.78
CA TRP A 12 1.71 6.58 -4.73
C TRP A 12 2.33 7.85 -4.15
N ASP A 13 3.59 8.13 -4.50
CA ASP A 13 4.18 9.44 -4.28
C ASP A 13 3.88 10.42 -5.42
N LYS A 14 4.36 11.65 -5.25
CA LYS A 14 4.15 12.74 -6.22
C LYS A 14 4.86 12.52 -7.56
N GLU A 15 5.83 11.60 -7.63
CA GLU A 15 6.51 11.20 -8.86
C GLU A 15 5.86 9.98 -9.54
N GLY A 16 4.75 9.47 -9.00
CA GLY A 16 4.06 8.30 -9.54
C GLY A 16 4.78 6.99 -9.24
N ARG A 17 5.57 6.92 -8.18
CA ARG A 17 6.18 5.67 -7.69
C ARG A 17 5.31 5.06 -6.60
N VAL A 18 5.20 3.75 -6.57
CA VAL A 18 4.52 3.04 -5.48
C VAL A 18 5.37 3.13 -4.22
N VAL A 19 4.74 3.51 -3.10
CA VAL A 19 5.41 3.62 -1.80
C VAL A 19 4.83 2.68 -0.74
N GLY A 20 3.63 2.14 -0.95
CA GLY A 20 3.08 1.13 -0.05
C GLY A 20 1.69 0.64 -0.39
N LEU A 21 1.17 -0.24 0.47
CA LEU A 21 -0.19 -0.75 0.43
C LEU A 21 -0.97 -0.29 1.66
N LEU A 22 -2.15 0.26 1.42
CA LEU A 22 -3.06 0.65 2.49
C LEU A 22 -3.57 -0.59 3.22
N PHE A 23 -3.31 -0.66 4.53
CA PHE A 23 -3.81 -1.74 5.38
C PHE A 23 -5.16 -1.37 6.01
N THR A 24 -5.18 -0.28 6.77
CA THR A 24 -6.38 0.18 7.50
C THR A 24 -6.34 1.68 7.73
N GLY A 25 -7.47 2.24 8.15
CA GLY A 25 -7.59 3.63 8.60
C GLY A 25 -8.15 3.69 10.01
N GLN A 26 -7.76 4.70 10.77
CA GLN A 26 -8.33 4.97 12.09
C GLN A 26 -8.61 6.45 12.26
N ALA A 27 -9.82 6.78 12.73
CA ALA A 27 -10.10 8.10 13.27
C ALA A 27 -9.59 8.16 14.73
N PRO A 28 -8.67 9.08 15.08
CA PRO A 28 -8.27 9.31 16.47
C PRO A 28 -9.50 9.64 17.32
N GLN A 29 -9.57 9.09 18.54
CA GLN A 29 -10.65 9.42 19.48
C GLN A 29 -10.69 10.94 19.73
N GLY A 30 -11.88 11.53 19.58
CA GLY A 30 -12.11 12.96 19.79
C GLY A 30 -11.85 13.87 18.57
N SER A 31 -11.39 13.32 17.44
CA SER A 31 -11.27 14.08 16.18
C SER A 31 -12.24 13.54 15.13
N ALA A 32 -13.25 14.34 14.78
CA ALA A 32 -14.13 14.07 13.64
C ALA A 32 -13.46 14.39 12.28
N ALA A 33 -12.27 15.01 12.30
CA ALA A 33 -11.73 15.71 11.13
C ALA A 33 -10.49 15.06 10.51
N SER A 34 -9.89 14.04 11.12
CA SER A 34 -8.61 13.50 10.63
C SER A 34 -8.58 11.99 10.71
N THR A 35 -8.74 11.30 9.59
CA THR A 35 -8.48 9.85 9.49
C THR A 35 -7.00 9.65 9.22
N LEU A 36 -6.32 8.88 10.06
CA LEU A 36 -4.97 8.40 9.80
C LEU A 36 -5.06 7.10 8.99
N ALA A 37 -4.21 6.97 7.98
CA ALA A 37 -4.07 5.75 7.20
C ALA A 37 -2.79 5.03 7.60
N TYR A 38 -2.88 3.72 7.80
CA TYR A 38 -1.74 2.84 8.04
C TYR A 38 -1.37 2.15 6.74
N VAL A 39 -0.11 2.30 6.36
CA VAL A 39 0.43 1.84 5.08
C VAL A 39 1.60 0.91 5.37
N THR A 40 1.57 -0.29 4.80
CA THR A 40 2.74 -1.17 4.79
C THR A 40 3.69 -0.68 3.71
N PRO A 41 4.98 -0.42 4.02
CA PRO A 41 5.95 0.00 3.03
C PRO A 41 6.06 -1.01 1.88
N ILE A 42 6.16 -0.52 0.64
CA ILE A 42 6.15 -1.42 -0.53
C ILE A 42 7.33 -2.40 -0.52
N HIS A 43 8.49 -2.02 0.02
CA HIS A 43 9.66 -2.89 0.09
C HIS A 43 9.41 -4.12 0.97
N ASP A 44 8.78 -3.94 2.13
CA ASP A 44 8.43 -5.04 3.04
C ASP A 44 7.45 -6.01 2.36
N VAL A 45 6.43 -5.47 1.67
CA VAL A 45 5.46 -6.28 0.92
C VAL A 45 6.15 -7.13 -0.15
N LEU A 46 7.04 -6.54 -0.94
CA LEU A 46 7.74 -7.24 -2.01
C LEU A 46 8.70 -8.30 -1.47
N GLU A 47 9.42 -8.00 -0.38
CA GLU A 47 10.30 -8.95 0.28
C GLU A 47 9.51 -10.16 0.82
N ASP A 48 8.37 -9.91 1.47
CA ASP A 48 7.51 -10.97 1.96
C ASP A 48 6.96 -11.82 0.82
N ILE A 49 6.47 -11.24 -0.29
CA ILE A 49 6.00 -12.02 -1.45
C ILE A 49 7.12 -12.92 -1.97
N MET A 50 8.34 -12.39 -2.13
CA MET A 50 9.49 -13.17 -2.60
C MET A 50 9.80 -14.33 -1.65
N LYS A 51 9.84 -14.06 -0.34
CA LYS A 51 10.10 -15.06 0.70
C LYS A 51 9.03 -16.15 0.75
N PHE A 52 7.75 -15.76 0.74
CA PHE A 52 6.61 -16.69 0.75
C PHE A 52 6.51 -17.52 -0.53
N SER A 53 6.99 -17.01 -1.65
CA SER A 53 7.00 -17.76 -2.92
C SER A 53 7.98 -18.93 -2.93
N GLN A 54 8.89 -19.04 -1.95
CA GLN A 54 9.93 -20.09 -1.89
C GLN A 54 10.74 -20.21 -3.19
N GLY A 55 10.96 -19.08 -3.87
CA GLY A 55 11.68 -19.03 -5.13
C GLY A 55 10.85 -19.38 -6.37
N ALA A 56 9.53 -19.58 -6.25
CA ALA A 56 8.63 -19.72 -7.40
C ALA A 56 8.51 -18.40 -8.18
N ILE A 57 8.51 -17.26 -7.48
CA ILE A 57 8.58 -15.94 -8.10
C ILE A 57 10.06 -15.54 -8.19
N LYS A 58 10.51 -15.19 -9.40
CA LYS A 58 11.90 -14.76 -9.66
C LYS A 58 12.04 -13.24 -9.77
N GLU A 59 10.97 -12.57 -10.16
CA GLU A 59 10.95 -11.14 -10.40
C GLU A 59 9.54 -10.60 -10.12
N ILE A 60 9.45 -9.42 -9.50
CA ILE A 60 8.20 -8.68 -9.34
C ILE A 60 8.38 -7.32 -10.02
N ARG A 61 7.40 -6.92 -10.83
CA ARG A 61 7.37 -5.62 -11.50
C ARG A 61 6.13 -4.87 -11.07
N LEU A 62 6.29 -3.57 -10.81
CA LEU A 62 5.19 -2.68 -10.52
C LEU A 62 4.76 -1.97 -11.80
N ALA A 63 3.47 -2.05 -12.12
CA ALA A 63 2.90 -1.32 -13.24
C ALA A 63 2.90 0.19 -12.95
N PRO A 64 3.01 1.06 -13.96
CA PRO A 64 2.82 2.49 -13.78
C PRO A 64 1.38 2.82 -13.36
N PRO A 65 1.15 4.01 -12.77
CA PRO A 65 -0.20 4.42 -12.38
C PRO A 65 -1.12 4.52 -13.61
N PRO A 66 -2.41 4.22 -13.48
CA PRO A 66 -3.36 4.30 -14.59
C PRO A 66 -3.54 5.77 -15.04
N GLY A 67 -3.35 6.04 -16.34
CA GLY A 67 -3.66 7.34 -16.96
C GLY A 67 -2.47 8.24 -17.35
N ASN A 68 -1.25 7.70 -17.48
CA ASN A 68 -0.12 8.42 -18.09
C ASN A 68 -0.24 8.54 -19.62
#